data_AF-F5HKG9-F1
#
_entry.id   AF-F5HKG9-F1
#
_cell.length_a   1.000
_cell.length_b   1.000
_cell.length_c   1.000
_cell.angle_alpha   90.00
_cell.angle_beta   90.00
_cell.angle_gamma   90.00
#
_symmetry.space_group_name_H-M   'P 1'
#
loop_
_entity.id
_entity.type
_entity.pdbx_description
1 polymer ?
#
loop_
_entity_poly.entity_id
_entity_poly.type
_entity_poly.pdbx_seq_one_letter_code
_entity_poly.pdbx_strand_id
1 'polypeptide(L)'
;MNRSSYRLALCATFLLCVSVSTTATEQLSAIVQYQEWFSEYASILEETMQIKRQGNSNATLYFNKELVKLLANATIEMRSIDNTTESAILKADTIDESCRRLALEQFAIYSAKGQADLQECAAYTAGLLDYWTYERFYGIANIVHREATELTHRVGLILEQYNKITQMDNILEVLSEEYYAFNNFNNQFQNALNLELERFNAPNHPLRTSLFDCLDMTVTFHQLYMDYVLSYVESACNTQY
;
A
#
# COMPACT_ATOMS: atom_id res chain seq x y z
N MET A 1 -68.97 48.91 -3.99
CA MET A 1 -67.84 47.96 -3.85
C MET A 1 -66.54 48.70 -4.13
N ASN A 2 -65.65 48.76 -3.14
CA ASN A 2 -64.57 49.74 -3.04
C ASN A 2 -63.38 49.41 -3.96
N ARG A 3 -63.08 50.31 -4.90
CA ARG A 3 -61.90 50.28 -5.80
C ARG A 3 -60.55 50.15 -5.06
N SER A 4 -60.51 50.60 -3.81
CA SER A 4 -59.34 50.53 -2.92
C SER A 4 -59.06 49.10 -2.43
N SER A 5 -60.11 48.33 -2.12
CA SER A 5 -60.00 46.95 -1.61
C SER A 5 -59.47 45.98 -2.67
N TYR A 6 -59.82 46.21 -3.95
CA TYR A 6 -59.30 45.40 -5.07
C TYR A 6 -57.81 45.66 -5.36
N ARG A 7 -57.32 46.89 -5.16
CA ARG A 7 -55.90 47.22 -5.37
C ARG A 7 -55.00 46.63 -4.28
N LEU A 8 -55.46 46.64 -3.03
CA LEU A 8 -54.78 45.98 -1.92
C LEU A 8 -54.74 44.45 -2.08
N ALA A 9 -55.85 43.85 -2.51
CA ALA A 9 -55.89 42.41 -2.80
C ALA A 9 -54.95 42.03 -3.96
N LEU A 10 -54.93 42.81 -5.05
CA LEU A 10 -54.04 42.59 -6.20
C LEU A 10 -52.56 42.73 -5.82
N CYS A 11 -52.18 43.75 -5.03
CA CYS A 11 -50.81 43.89 -4.55
C CYS A 11 -50.38 42.75 -3.62
N ALA A 12 -51.27 42.28 -2.75
CA ALA A 12 -50.98 41.14 -1.86
C ALA A 12 -50.78 39.84 -2.66
N THR A 13 -51.62 39.56 -3.67
CA THR A 13 -51.42 38.41 -4.56
C THR A 13 -50.16 38.53 -5.41
N PHE A 14 -49.78 39.73 -5.85
CA PHE A 14 -48.56 39.93 -6.63
C PHE A 14 -47.30 39.72 -5.78
N LEU A 15 -47.28 40.21 -4.53
CA LEU A 15 -46.18 39.98 -3.59
C LEU A 15 -46.04 38.49 -3.21
N LEU A 16 -47.16 37.78 -3.00
CA LEU A 16 -47.15 36.33 -2.78
C LEU A 16 -46.60 35.58 -4.00
N CYS A 17 -47.05 35.89 -5.22
CA CYS A 17 -46.52 35.27 -6.44
C CYS A 17 -45.03 35.55 -6.66
N VAL A 18 -44.56 36.77 -6.37
CA VAL A 18 -43.14 37.11 -6.49
C VAL A 18 -42.31 36.34 -5.47
N SER A 19 -42.75 36.26 -4.21
CA SER A 19 -42.03 35.52 -3.16
C SER A 19 -41.92 34.02 -3.42
N VAL A 20 -42.97 33.40 -3.97
CA VAL A 20 -42.98 31.98 -4.35
C VAL A 20 -42.12 31.72 -5.60
N SER A 21 -42.04 32.69 -6.51
CA SER A 21 -41.21 32.58 -7.71
C SER A 21 -39.70 32.65 -7.39
N THR A 22 -39.32 33.50 -6.42
CA THR A 22 -37.92 33.65 -5.98
C THR A 22 -37.40 32.44 -5.21
N THR A 23 -38.20 31.86 -4.29
CA THR A 23 -37.77 30.67 -3.54
C THR A 23 -37.60 29.46 -4.45
N ALA A 24 -38.50 29.26 -5.41
CA ALA A 24 -38.40 28.18 -6.39
C ALA A 24 -37.17 28.32 -7.30
N THR A 25 -36.77 29.54 -7.65
CA THR A 25 -35.56 29.78 -8.47
C THR A 25 -34.27 29.55 -7.68
N GLU A 26 -34.23 29.96 -6.41
CA GLU A 26 -33.10 29.69 -5.51
C GLU A 26 -32.90 28.19 -5.26
N GLN A 27 -33.98 27.45 -5.00
CA GLN A 27 -33.92 26.00 -4.79
C GLN A 27 -33.47 25.24 -6.05
N LEU A 28 -33.96 25.64 -7.23
CA LEU A 28 -33.52 25.04 -8.49
C LEU A 28 -32.02 25.29 -8.74
N SER A 29 -31.54 26.50 -8.43
CA SER A 29 -30.11 26.85 -8.51
C SER A 29 -29.26 26.00 -7.56
N ALA A 30 -29.75 25.73 -6.35
CA ALA A 30 -29.04 24.92 -5.37
C ALA A 30 -28.94 23.44 -5.79
N ILE A 31 -29.97 22.88 -6.44
CA ILE A 31 -29.91 21.52 -6.99
C ILE A 31 -28.86 21.41 -8.09
N VAL A 32 -28.82 22.39 -9.00
CA VAL A 32 -27.79 22.44 -10.05
C VAL A 32 -26.40 22.53 -9.44
N GLN A 33 -26.22 23.34 -8.40
CA GLN A 33 -24.95 23.43 -7.68
C GLN A 33 -24.53 22.10 -7.05
N TYR A 34 -25.44 21.34 -6.42
CA TYR A 34 -25.10 20.00 -5.93
C TYR A 34 -24.71 19.04 -7.05
N GLN A 35 -25.39 19.09 -8.20
CA GLN A 35 -25.00 18.27 -9.38
C GLN A 35 -23.59 18.61 -9.87
N GLU A 36 -23.25 19.90 -9.94
CA GLU A 36 -21.90 20.37 -10.28
C GLU A 36 -20.88 19.87 -9.26
N TRP A 37 -21.16 20.01 -7.96
CA TRP A 37 -20.27 19.53 -6.90
C TRP A 37 -20.05 18.01 -6.96
N PHE A 38 -21.10 17.21 -7.15
CA PHE A 38 -20.94 15.76 -7.28
C PHE A 38 -20.13 15.37 -8.53
N SER A 39 -20.32 16.08 -9.65
CA SER A 39 -19.55 15.85 -10.88
C SER A 39 -18.08 16.23 -10.73
N GLU A 40 -17.80 17.38 -10.09
CA GLU A 40 -16.44 17.84 -9.81
C GLU A 40 -15.74 16.87 -8.86
N TYR A 41 -16.44 16.42 -7.81
CA TYR A 41 -15.90 15.49 -6.83
C TYR A 41 -15.53 14.15 -7.46
N ALA A 42 -16.39 13.59 -8.32
CA ALA A 42 -16.10 12.36 -9.05
C ALA A 42 -14.83 12.49 -9.91
N SER A 43 -14.65 13.64 -10.56
CA SER A 43 -13.47 13.92 -11.41
C SER A 43 -12.19 14.05 -10.58
N ILE A 44 -12.22 14.87 -9.53
CA ILE A 44 -11.08 15.10 -8.62
C ILE A 44 -10.68 13.79 -7.94
N LEU A 45 -11.66 12.98 -7.54
CA LEU A 45 -11.41 11.72 -6.85
C LEU A 45 -10.72 10.71 -7.77
N GLU A 46 -11.17 10.56 -9.01
CA GLU A 46 -10.51 9.65 -9.96
C GLU A 46 -9.06 10.08 -10.22
N GLU A 47 -8.80 11.37 -10.45
CA GLU A 47 -7.44 11.90 -10.62
C GLU A 47 -6.58 11.63 -9.38
N THR A 48 -7.11 11.94 -8.19
CA THR A 48 -6.42 11.72 -6.91
C THR A 48 -6.10 10.24 -6.70
N MET A 49 -7.02 9.35 -7.03
CA MET A 49 -6.82 7.91 -6.91
C MET A 49 -5.76 7.40 -7.89
N GLN A 50 -5.70 7.94 -9.11
CA GLN A 50 -4.62 7.61 -10.06
C GLN A 50 -3.25 8.03 -9.53
N ILE A 51 -3.13 9.25 -8.99
CA ILE A 51 -1.89 9.75 -8.36
C ILE A 51 -1.46 8.83 -7.23
N LYS A 52 -2.39 8.43 -6.35
CA LYS A 52 -2.07 7.54 -5.23
C LYS A 52 -1.70 6.13 -5.68
N ARG A 53 -2.37 5.56 -6.68
CA ARG A 53 -1.99 4.25 -7.26
C ARG A 53 -0.56 4.29 -7.80
N GLN A 54 -0.19 5.37 -8.50
CA GLN A 54 1.17 5.57 -8.96
C GLN A 54 2.15 5.72 -7.79
N GLY A 55 1.78 6.47 -6.75
CA GLY A 55 2.54 6.60 -5.52
C GLY A 55 2.81 5.24 -4.85
N ASN A 56 1.79 4.38 -4.76
CA ASN A 56 1.93 3.04 -4.20
C ASN A 56 2.91 2.18 -5.01
N SER A 57 2.79 2.18 -6.34
CA SER A 57 3.71 1.48 -7.22
C SER A 57 5.17 1.93 -7.03
N ASN A 58 5.38 3.24 -6.91
CA ASN A 58 6.71 3.81 -6.68
C ASN A 58 7.29 3.43 -5.31
N ALA A 59 6.48 3.53 -4.24
CA ALA A 59 6.88 3.17 -2.89
C ALA A 59 7.24 1.67 -2.79
N THR A 60 6.40 0.80 -3.34
CA THR A 60 6.65 -0.64 -3.44
C THR A 60 7.94 -0.94 -4.22
N LEU A 61 8.14 -0.30 -5.37
CA LEU A 61 9.36 -0.51 -6.18
C LEU A 61 10.62 -0.12 -5.40
N TYR A 62 10.59 1.02 -4.71
CA TYR A 62 11.71 1.47 -3.91
C TYR A 62 12.00 0.48 -2.77
N PHE A 63 10.97 0.08 -2.02
CA PHE A 63 11.10 -0.86 -0.92
C PHE A 63 11.66 -2.22 -1.38
N ASN A 64 11.16 -2.77 -2.49
CA ASN A 64 11.68 -4.02 -3.05
C ASN A 64 13.16 -3.92 -3.42
N LYS A 65 13.61 -2.77 -3.95
CA LYS A 65 15.05 -2.55 -4.21
C LYS A 65 15.88 -2.53 -2.93
N GLU A 66 15.34 -2.02 -1.82
CA GLU A 66 16.02 -2.08 -0.52
C GLU A 66 16.19 -3.52 -0.03
N LEU A 67 15.13 -4.33 -0.10
CA LEU A 67 15.19 -5.74 0.30
C LEU A 67 16.20 -6.54 -0.54
N VAL A 68 16.24 -6.30 -1.86
CA VAL A 68 17.22 -6.92 -2.76
C VAL A 68 18.65 -6.51 -2.40
N LYS A 69 18.88 -5.27 -1.96
CA LYS A 69 20.22 -4.86 -1.49
C LYS A 69 20.66 -5.61 -0.24
N LEU A 70 19.74 -5.84 0.71
CA LEU A 70 20.04 -6.64 1.91
C LEU A 70 20.48 -8.07 1.52
N LEU A 71 19.70 -8.72 0.64
CA LEU A 71 20.03 -10.04 0.10
C LEU A 71 21.38 -10.06 -0.62
N ALA A 72 21.66 -9.05 -1.45
CA ALA A 72 22.90 -8.95 -2.18
C ALA A 72 24.11 -8.80 -1.24
N ASN A 73 24.00 -7.99 -0.18
CA ASN A 73 25.06 -7.81 0.80
C ASN A 73 25.40 -9.12 1.52
N ALA A 74 24.39 -9.83 2.03
CA ALA A 74 24.59 -11.13 2.68
C ALA A 74 25.19 -12.16 1.72
N THR A 75 24.75 -12.17 0.45
CA THR A 75 25.31 -13.04 -0.59
C THR A 75 26.80 -12.76 -0.81
N ILE A 76 27.19 -11.49 -0.89
CA ILE A 76 28.60 -11.09 -1.07
C ILE A 76 29.43 -11.56 0.12
N GLU A 77 28.91 -11.38 1.33
CA GLU A 77 29.60 -11.78 2.56
C GLU A 77 29.80 -13.29 2.62
N MET A 78 28.75 -14.09 2.41
CA MET A 78 28.85 -15.55 2.37
C MET A 78 29.84 -16.03 1.30
N ARG A 79 29.85 -15.40 0.12
CA ARG A 79 30.84 -15.72 -0.93
C ARG A 79 32.26 -15.38 -0.51
N SER A 80 32.45 -14.30 0.24
CA SER A 80 33.76 -13.94 0.78
C SER A 80 34.25 -14.99 1.78
N ILE A 81 33.36 -15.48 2.64
CA ILE A 81 33.64 -16.57 3.59
C ILE A 81 34.01 -17.84 2.81
N ASP A 82 33.20 -18.24 1.84
CA ASP A 82 33.45 -19.43 1.02
C ASP A 82 34.81 -19.40 0.32
N ASN A 83 35.11 -18.29 -0.37
CA ASN A 83 36.39 -18.12 -1.05
C ASN A 83 37.58 -18.20 -0.09
N THR A 84 37.43 -17.65 1.13
CA THR A 84 38.48 -17.65 2.14
C THR A 84 38.73 -19.07 2.65
N THR A 85 37.66 -19.80 2.96
CA THR A 85 37.72 -21.17 3.46
C THR A 85 38.25 -22.13 2.41
N GLU A 86 37.74 -22.07 1.18
CA GLU A 86 38.25 -22.90 0.09
C GLU A 86 39.75 -22.63 -0.15
N SER A 87 40.17 -21.36 -0.15
CA SER A 87 41.58 -21.02 -0.31
C SER A 87 42.45 -21.57 0.82
N ALA A 88 41.96 -21.55 2.07
CA ALA A 88 42.66 -22.12 3.21
C ALA A 88 42.79 -23.64 3.09
N ILE A 89 41.73 -24.34 2.68
CA ILE A 89 41.78 -25.79 2.43
C ILE A 89 42.78 -26.13 1.33
N LEU A 90 42.80 -25.38 0.22
CA LEU A 90 43.68 -25.64 -0.92
C LEU A 90 45.16 -25.35 -0.61
N LYS A 91 45.45 -24.37 0.25
CA LYS A 91 46.82 -23.96 0.61
C LYS A 91 47.35 -24.66 1.87
N ALA A 92 46.57 -25.52 2.51
CA ALA A 92 47.01 -26.26 3.67
C ALA A 92 48.09 -27.28 3.27
N ASP A 93 49.35 -26.98 3.61
CA ASP A 93 50.50 -27.86 3.37
C ASP A 93 50.59 -29.03 4.36
N THR A 94 49.82 -28.98 5.45
CA THR A 94 49.86 -29.98 6.53
C THR A 94 49.01 -31.22 6.26
N ILE A 95 48.19 -31.22 5.21
CA ILE A 95 47.27 -32.32 4.87
C ILE A 95 47.62 -32.95 3.53
N ASP A 96 47.38 -34.24 3.41
CA ASP A 96 47.53 -34.98 2.16
C ASP A 96 46.34 -34.75 1.19
N GLU A 97 46.47 -35.29 -0.02
CA GLU A 97 45.44 -35.13 -1.06
C GLU A 97 44.12 -35.83 -0.70
N SER A 98 44.19 -36.95 0.04
CA SER A 98 43.00 -37.68 0.46
C SER A 98 42.16 -36.88 1.45
N CYS A 99 42.79 -36.32 2.49
CA CYS A 99 42.13 -35.41 3.40
C CYS A 99 41.62 -34.16 2.68
N ARG A 100 42.43 -33.55 1.80
CA ARG A 100 42.04 -32.33 1.09
C ARG A 100 40.73 -32.53 0.32
N ARG A 101 40.59 -33.67 -0.37
CA ARG A 101 39.34 -34.03 -1.05
C ARG A 101 38.16 -34.12 -0.08
N LEU A 102 38.31 -34.78 1.07
CA LEU A 102 37.24 -34.89 2.07
C LEU A 102 36.87 -33.53 2.67
N ALA A 103 37.85 -32.66 2.92
CA ALA A 103 37.59 -31.30 3.40
C ALA A 103 36.81 -30.46 2.37
N LEU A 104 37.16 -30.58 1.08
CA LEU A 104 36.43 -29.93 -0.02
C LEU A 104 35.01 -30.50 -0.19
N GLU A 105 34.82 -31.81 0.03
CA GLU A 105 33.49 -32.42 0.04
C GLU A 105 32.62 -31.85 1.18
N GLN A 106 33.19 -31.71 2.39
CA GLN A 106 32.50 -31.08 3.52
C GLN A 106 32.21 -29.61 3.27
N PHE A 107 33.18 -28.85 2.75
CA PHE A 107 33.00 -27.47 2.32
C PHE A 107 31.79 -27.33 1.38
N ALA A 108 31.70 -28.18 0.34
CA ALA A 108 30.60 -28.14 -0.61
C ALA A 108 29.23 -28.42 0.05
N ILE A 109 29.17 -29.39 0.98
CA ILE A 109 27.94 -29.71 1.72
C ILE A 109 27.49 -28.50 2.56
N TYR A 110 28.40 -27.90 3.31
CA TYR A 110 28.06 -26.79 4.20
C TYR A 110 27.79 -25.48 3.43
N SER A 111 28.46 -25.25 2.30
CA SER A 111 28.14 -24.12 1.41
C SER A 111 26.74 -24.25 0.83
N ALA A 112 26.34 -25.47 0.42
CA ALA A 112 24.97 -25.74 -0.02
C ALA A 112 23.93 -25.52 1.09
N LYS A 113 24.26 -25.81 2.36
CA LYS A 113 23.37 -25.52 3.50
C LYS A 113 23.19 -24.01 3.71
N GLY A 114 24.27 -23.25 3.74
CA GLY A 114 24.17 -21.80 3.86
C GLY A 114 23.37 -21.18 2.71
N GLN A 115 23.55 -21.67 1.48
CA GLN A 115 22.72 -21.26 0.35
C GLN A 115 21.23 -21.53 0.59
N ALA A 116 20.88 -22.69 1.14
CA ALA A 116 19.50 -23.03 1.45
C ALA A 116 18.91 -22.09 2.52
N ASP A 117 19.68 -21.79 3.58
CA ASP A 117 19.28 -20.85 4.64
C ASP A 117 19.02 -19.44 4.07
N LEU A 118 19.90 -18.97 3.18
CA LEU A 118 19.73 -17.69 2.47
C LEU A 118 18.45 -17.67 1.61
N GLN A 119 18.18 -18.77 0.89
CA GLN A 119 16.98 -18.92 0.07
C GLN A 119 15.70 -18.92 0.92
N GLU A 120 15.75 -19.52 2.11
CA GLU A 120 14.62 -19.53 3.05
C GLU A 120 14.28 -18.13 3.54
N CYS A 121 15.27 -17.31 3.92
CA CYS A 121 15.06 -15.92 4.30
C CYS A 121 14.38 -15.11 3.17
N ALA A 122 14.82 -15.32 1.92
CA ALA A 122 14.26 -14.66 0.75
C ALA A 122 12.81 -15.12 0.49
N ALA A 123 12.55 -16.43 0.55
CA ALA A 123 11.24 -17.02 0.30
C ALA A 123 10.21 -16.56 1.34
N TYR A 124 10.58 -16.57 2.63
CA TYR A 124 9.71 -16.08 3.70
C TYR A 124 9.34 -14.61 3.49
N THR A 125 10.33 -13.76 3.20
CA THR A 125 10.09 -12.33 2.94
C THR A 125 9.21 -12.13 1.71
N ALA A 126 9.44 -12.87 0.63
CA ALA A 126 8.61 -12.81 -0.57
C ALA A 126 7.16 -13.22 -0.30
N GLY A 127 6.93 -14.24 0.53
CA GLY A 127 5.59 -14.68 0.92
C GLY A 127 4.78 -13.61 1.65
N LEU A 128 5.43 -12.65 2.30
CA LEU A 128 4.77 -11.54 2.98
C LEU A 128 4.57 -10.31 2.06
N LEU A 129 5.29 -10.20 0.95
CA LEU A 129 5.23 -9.01 0.09
C LEU A 129 3.83 -8.77 -0.46
N ASP A 130 3.03 -9.79 -0.72
CA ASP A 130 1.68 -9.60 -1.27
C ASP A 130 0.79 -8.75 -0.35
N TYR A 131 0.73 -9.12 0.94
CA TYR A 131 0.04 -8.33 1.96
C TYR A 131 0.53 -6.87 2.01
N TRP A 132 1.86 -6.67 2.05
CA TRP A 132 2.45 -5.36 2.23
C TRP A 132 2.45 -4.48 0.98
N THR A 133 2.49 -5.06 -0.21
CA THR A 133 2.65 -4.31 -1.48
C THR A 133 1.34 -4.18 -2.26
N TYR A 134 0.41 -5.10 -2.04
CA TYR A 134 -0.85 -5.18 -2.78
C TYR A 134 -2.06 -5.03 -1.86
N GLU A 135 -2.31 -5.98 -0.97
CA GLU A 135 -3.60 -6.11 -0.28
C GLU A 135 -3.98 -4.85 0.53
N ARG A 136 -3.06 -4.31 1.31
CA ARG A 136 -3.33 -3.17 2.20
C ARG A 136 -3.81 -1.92 1.45
N PHE A 137 -3.03 -1.49 0.45
CA PHE A 137 -3.36 -0.28 -0.30
C PHE A 137 -4.57 -0.49 -1.21
N TYR A 138 -4.61 -1.58 -1.97
CA TYR A 138 -5.70 -1.81 -2.93
C TYR A 138 -7.02 -2.15 -2.26
N GLY A 139 -7.01 -2.76 -1.07
CA GLY A 139 -8.23 -2.96 -0.28
C GLY A 139 -8.95 -1.64 0.01
N ILE A 140 -8.21 -0.64 0.49
CA ILE A 140 -8.75 0.71 0.77
C ILE A 140 -9.11 1.42 -0.53
N ALA A 141 -8.23 1.38 -1.54
CA ALA A 141 -8.45 2.05 -2.81
C ALA A 141 -9.70 1.55 -3.55
N ASN A 142 -9.98 0.25 -3.48
CA ASN A 142 -11.15 -0.36 -4.11
C ASN A 142 -12.44 0.04 -3.40
N ILE A 143 -12.43 0.16 -2.07
CA ILE A 143 -13.57 0.68 -1.31
C ILE A 143 -13.89 2.11 -1.75
N VAL A 144 -12.88 2.99 -1.81
CA VAL A 144 -13.07 4.38 -2.24
C VAL A 144 -13.62 4.45 -3.66
N HIS A 145 -13.05 3.68 -4.58
CA HIS A 145 -13.48 3.67 -5.98
C HIS A 145 -14.93 3.17 -6.13
N ARG A 146 -15.34 2.17 -5.36
CA ARG A 146 -16.73 1.68 -5.35
C ARG A 146 -17.68 2.77 -4.83
N GLU A 147 -17.40 3.34 -3.66
CA GLU A 147 -18.27 4.37 -3.08
C GLU A 147 -18.40 5.60 -3.97
N ALA A 148 -17.32 5.99 -4.65
CA ALA A 148 -17.33 7.08 -5.64
C ALA A 148 -18.26 6.78 -6.82
N THR A 149 -18.21 5.55 -7.34
CA THR A 149 -19.05 5.09 -8.45
C THR A 149 -20.52 5.04 -8.06
N GLU A 150 -20.82 4.57 -6.84
CA GLU A 150 -22.19 4.50 -6.35
C GLU A 150 -22.78 5.86 -6.03
N LEU A 151 -21.97 6.84 -5.61
CA LEU A 151 -22.44 8.18 -5.28
C LEU A 151 -23.17 8.84 -6.46
N THR A 152 -22.58 8.79 -7.66
CA THR A 152 -23.19 9.38 -8.86
C THR A 152 -24.51 8.70 -9.20
N HIS A 153 -24.62 7.40 -8.97
CA HIS A 153 -25.88 6.67 -9.13
C HIS A 153 -26.93 7.07 -8.08
N ARG A 154 -26.55 7.16 -6.79
CA ARG A 154 -27.45 7.59 -5.70
C ARG A 154 -28.02 8.98 -5.95
N VAL A 155 -27.18 9.94 -6.36
CA VAL A 155 -27.62 11.30 -6.72
C VAL A 155 -28.62 11.27 -7.88
N GLY A 156 -28.38 10.45 -8.90
CA GLY A 156 -29.32 10.26 -10.00
C GLY A 156 -30.69 9.75 -9.53
N LEU A 157 -30.69 8.75 -8.64
CA LEU A 157 -31.91 8.18 -8.06
C LEU A 157 -32.68 9.18 -7.18
N ILE A 158 -31.98 9.99 -6.37
CA ILE A 158 -32.61 11.05 -5.58
C ILE A 158 -33.34 12.04 -6.49
N LEU A 159 -32.70 12.44 -7.59
CA LEU A 159 -33.33 13.33 -8.57
C LEU A 159 -34.48 12.67 -9.35
N GLU A 160 -34.56 11.34 -9.39
CA GLU A 160 -35.66 10.59 -10.01
C GLU A 160 -36.86 10.43 -9.06
N GLN A 161 -36.61 10.04 -7.81
CA GLN A 161 -37.65 9.60 -6.87
C GLN A 161 -38.54 10.73 -6.36
N TYR A 162 -38.01 11.94 -6.23
CA TYR A 162 -38.75 13.06 -5.65
C TYR A 162 -39.42 13.92 -6.73
N ASN A 163 -40.64 14.36 -6.44
CA ASN A 163 -41.33 15.31 -7.32
C ASN A 163 -40.68 16.69 -7.20
N LYS A 164 -39.97 17.08 -8.27
CA LYS A 164 -39.23 18.34 -8.39
C LYS A 164 -40.10 19.60 -8.27
N ILE A 165 -41.42 19.47 -8.30
CA ILE A 165 -42.36 20.61 -8.19
C ILE A 165 -42.91 20.73 -6.76
N THR A 166 -43.08 19.60 -6.05
CA THR A 166 -43.76 19.59 -4.74
C THR A 166 -42.90 19.18 -3.56
N GLN A 167 -41.69 18.66 -3.80
CA GLN A 167 -40.79 18.12 -2.77
C GLN A 167 -39.37 18.70 -2.86
N MET A 168 -39.25 19.92 -3.38
CA MET A 168 -37.95 20.54 -3.67
C MET A 168 -37.06 20.70 -2.43
N ASP A 169 -37.65 21.07 -1.28
CA ASP A 169 -36.92 21.18 -0.01
C ASP A 169 -36.34 19.83 0.45
N ASN A 170 -37.13 18.75 0.33
CA ASN A 170 -36.68 17.40 0.67
C ASN A 170 -35.53 16.93 -0.23
N ILE A 171 -35.54 17.31 -1.52
CA ILE A 171 -34.44 17.00 -2.45
C ILE A 171 -33.15 17.68 -1.98
N LEU A 172 -33.23 18.97 -1.63
CA LEU A 172 -32.07 19.73 -1.19
C LEU A 172 -31.49 19.22 0.13
N GLU A 173 -32.34 18.86 1.09
CA GLU A 173 -31.93 18.26 2.35
C GLU A 173 -31.17 16.95 2.11
N VAL A 174 -31.73 16.04 1.31
CA VAL A 174 -31.11 14.74 1.02
C VAL A 174 -29.81 14.90 0.22
N LEU A 175 -29.76 15.79 -0.78
CA LEU A 175 -28.52 16.05 -1.53
C LEU A 175 -27.41 16.64 -0.65
N SER A 176 -27.78 17.54 0.28
CA SER A 176 -26.87 18.10 1.28
C SER A 176 -26.32 17.01 2.20
N GLU A 177 -27.18 16.15 2.74
CA GLU A 177 -26.79 15.04 3.61
C GLU A 177 -25.84 14.07 2.91
N GLU A 178 -26.16 13.65 1.68
CA GLU A 178 -25.30 12.78 0.86
C GLU A 178 -23.94 13.44 0.58
N TYR A 179 -23.93 14.74 0.28
CA TYR A 179 -22.69 15.48 0.04
C TYR A 179 -21.80 15.48 1.28
N TYR A 180 -22.33 15.83 2.45
CA TYR A 180 -21.55 15.85 3.69
C TYR A 180 -21.11 14.46 4.15
N ALA A 181 -21.98 13.46 4.02
CA ALA A 181 -21.66 12.08 4.36
C ALA A 181 -20.52 11.57 3.49
N PHE A 182 -20.60 11.76 2.18
CA PHE A 182 -19.55 11.35 1.25
C PHE A 182 -18.25 12.12 1.46
N ASN A 183 -18.32 13.43 1.68
CA ASN A 183 -17.13 14.24 1.92
C ASN A 183 -16.37 13.79 3.19
N ASN A 184 -17.10 13.52 4.28
CA ASN A 184 -16.51 12.97 5.50
C ASN A 184 -15.88 11.59 5.24
N PHE A 185 -16.61 10.70 4.55
CA PHE A 185 -16.11 9.38 4.15
C PHE A 185 -14.81 9.50 3.35
N ASN A 186 -14.81 10.29 2.28
CA ASN A 186 -13.65 10.44 1.41
C ASN A 186 -12.46 10.99 2.20
N ASN A 187 -12.63 12.05 3.00
CA ASN A 187 -11.54 12.61 3.80
C ASN A 187 -10.86 11.58 4.71
N GLN A 188 -11.64 10.70 5.36
CA GLN A 188 -11.08 9.64 6.21
C GLN A 188 -10.28 8.62 5.38
N PHE A 189 -10.80 8.19 4.24
CA PHE A 189 -10.12 7.24 3.38
C PHE A 189 -8.90 7.83 2.65
N GLN A 190 -8.93 9.11 2.29
CA GLN A 190 -7.78 9.82 1.74
C GLN A 190 -6.63 9.85 2.75
N ASN A 191 -6.93 10.07 4.04
CA ASN A 191 -5.95 9.98 5.13
C ASN A 191 -5.40 8.56 5.28
N ALA A 192 -6.27 7.55 5.28
CA ALA A 192 -5.84 6.15 5.36
C ALA A 192 -4.92 5.77 4.19
N LEU A 193 -5.26 6.18 2.96
CA LEU A 193 -4.42 5.94 1.79
C LEU A 193 -3.06 6.66 1.90
N ASN A 194 -3.02 7.88 2.45
CA ASN A 194 -1.75 8.58 2.68
C ASN A 194 -0.86 7.82 3.67
N LEU A 195 -1.43 7.30 4.77
CA LEU A 195 -0.69 6.47 5.72
C LEU A 195 -0.16 5.20 5.05
N GLU A 196 -0.94 4.57 4.17
CA GLU A 196 -0.47 3.43 3.39
C GLU A 196 0.67 3.81 2.43
N LEU A 197 0.65 4.98 1.81
CA LEU A 197 1.77 5.44 0.96
C LEU A 197 3.07 5.62 1.74
N GLU A 198 2.98 5.98 3.02
CA GLU A 198 4.12 6.19 3.91
C GLU A 198 4.56 4.93 4.66
N ARG A 199 3.87 3.81 4.50
CA ARG A 199 4.07 2.59 5.32
C ARG A 199 5.50 2.07 5.34
N PHE A 200 6.25 2.26 4.25
CA PHE A 200 7.64 1.80 4.12
C PHE A 200 8.69 2.79 4.65
N ASN A 201 8.30 4.01 5.02
CA ASN A 201 9.20 5.08 5.47
C ASN A 201 9.84 4.78 6.82
N ALA A 202 9.16 4.01 7.68
CA ALA A 202 9.67 3.65 8.99
C ALA A 202 10.96 2.82 8.85
N PRO A 203 12.10 3.24 9.45
CA PRO A 203 13.36 2.50 9.35
C PRO A 203 13.26 1.06 9.88
N ASN A 204 12.45 0.86 10.92
CA ASN A 204 12.15 -0.41 11.57
C ASN A 204 10.94 -1.14 10.95
N HIS A 205 10.73 -1.00 9.64
CA HIS A 205 9.64 -1.70 8.96
C HIS A 205 9.77 -3.23 9.19
N PRO A 206 8.69 -3.94 9.58
CA PRO A 206 8.77 -5.35 9.96
C PRO A 206 9.45 -6.26 8.94
N LEU A 207 9.16 -6.10 7.64
CA LEU A 207 9.84 -6.89 6.60
C LEU A 207 11.33 -6.57 6.48
N ARG A 208 11.72 -5.31 6.68
CA ARG A 208 13.12 -4.90 6.56
C ARG A 208 13.92 -5.49 7.72
N THR A 209 13.40 -5.33 8.94
CA THR A 209 14.01 -5.87 10.16
C THR A 209 14.05 -7.39 10.12
N SER A 210 12.93 -8.05 9.82
CA SER A 210 12.89 -9.52 9.77
C SER A 210 13.82 -10.11 8.71
N LEU A 211 13.93 -9.49 7.53
CA LEU A 211 14.88 -9.94 6.51
C LEU A 211 16.32 -9.71 6.99
N PHE A 212 16.62 -8.52 7.51
CA PHE A 212 17.96 -8.20 8.01
C PHE A 212 18.40 -9.20 9.08
N ASP A 213 17.58 -9.45 10.10
CA ASP A 213 17.89 -10.36 11.20
C ASP A 213 18.09 -11.81 10.70
N CYS A 214 17.25 -12.27 9.76
CA CYS A 214 17.38 -13.60 9.16
C CYS A 214 18.70 -13.74 8.39
N LEU A 215 19.08 -12.71 7.62
CA LEU A 215 20.31 -12.70 6.84
C LEU A 215 21.55 -12.61 7.72
N ASP A 216 21.54 -11.78 8.76
CA ASP A 216 22.64 -11.66 9.73
C ASP A 216 22.89 -12.99 10.45
N MET A 217 21.81 -13.66 10.88
CA MET A 217 21.87 -15.00 11.46
C MET A 217 22.39 -16.04 10.46
N THR A 218 21.93 -16.00 9.21
CA THR A 218 22.37 -16.90 8.14
C THR A 218 23.87 -16.75 7.89
N VAL A 219 24.37 -15.53 7.76
CA VAL A 219 25.81 -15.24 7.59
C VAL A 219 26.60 -15.77 8.79
N THR A 220 26.11 -15.53 10.01
CA THR A 220 26.75 -16.01 11.24
C THR A 220 26.86 -17.54 11.27
N PHE A 221 25.78 -18.26 10.95
CA PHE A 221 25.83 -19.72 10.88
C PHE A 221 26.69 -20.23 9.74
N HIS A 222 26.67 -19.55 8.60
CA HIS A 222 27.53 -19.89 7.47
C HIS A 222 29.01 -19.81 7.85
N GLN A 223 29.42 -18.75 8.56
CA GLN A 223 30.76 -18.64 9.12
C GLN A 223 31.08 -19.82 10.05
N LEU A 224 30.17 -20.18 10.97
CA LEU A 224 30.37 -21.30 11.88
C LEU A 224 30.48 -22.65 11.16
N TYR A 225 29.72 -22.85 10.08
CA TYR A 225 29.86 -24.03 9.23
C TYR A 225 31.25 -24.10 8.59
N MET A 226 31.75 -22.97 8.11
CA MET A 226 33.08 -22.89 7.49
C MET A 226 34.19 -23.07 8.52
N ASP A 227 34.05 -22.51 9.72
CA ASP A 227 34.96 -22.74 10.84
C ASP A 227 34.99 -24.22 11.24
N TYR A 228 33.83 -24.89 11.25
CA TYR A 228 33.77 -26.33 11.49
C TYR A 228 34.54 -27.12 10.43
N VAL A 229 34.40 -26.78 9.15
CA VAL A 229 35.15 -27.42 8.06
C VAL A 229 36.67 -27.23 8.25
N LEU A 230 37.11 -26.02 8.62
CA LEU A 230 38.52 -25.77 8.90
C LEU A 230 39.02 -26.52 10.15
N SER A 231 38.18 -26.65 11.18
CA SER A 231 38.54 -27.45 12.37
C SER A 231 38.76 -28.94 12.05
N TYR A 232 38.05 -29.47 11.05
CA TYR A 232 38.26 -30.84 10.55
C TYR A 232 39.64 -30.99 9.90
N VAL A 233 40.05 -30.01 9.10
CA VAL A 233 41.40 -29.94 8.50
C VAL A 233 42.48 -29.92 9.58
N GLU A 234 42.28 -29.14 10.66
CA GLU A 234 43.27 -28.98 11.72
C GLU A 234 43.41 -30.20 12.65
N SER A 235 42.31 -30.90 12.93
CA SER A 235 42.26 -31.93 13.99
C SER A 235 42.20 -33.37 13.47
N ALA A 236 41.30 -33.65 12.52
CA ALA A 236 41.02 -35.00 12.06
C ALA A 236 42.00 -35.47 10.97
N CYS A 237 42.55 -34.54 10.20
CA CYS A 237 43.52 -34.86 9.15
C CYS A 237 44.97 -34.92 9.65
N ASN A 238 45.29 -34.19 10.72
CA ASN A 238 46.64 -34.20 11.30
C ASN A 238 46.91 -35.39 12.24
N THR A 239 45.88 -36.20 12.55
CA THR A 239 45.99 -37.38 13.43
C THR A 239 46.20 -38.71 12.69
N GLN A 240 46.43 -38.69 11.37
CA GLN A 240 46.76 -39.88 10.56
C GLN A 240 48.26 -40.24 10.55
N TYR A 241 48.91 -40.23 11.71
CA TYR A 241 50.24 -40.83 11.93
C TYR A 241 50.20 -41.83 13.08
#